data_AF-A0A2D5QI29-F1
#
_entry.id   AF-A0A2D5QI29-F1
#
_cell.length_a   1.000
_cell.length_b   1.000
_cell.length_c   1.000
_cell.angle_alpha   90.00
_cell.angle_beta   90.00
_cell.angle_gamma   90.00
#
_symmetry.space_group_name_H-M   'P 1'
#
loop_
_entity.id
_entity.type
_entity.pdbx_description
1 polymer ?
#
loop_
_entity_poly.entity_id
_entity_poly.type
_entity_poly.pdbx_seq_one_letter_code
_entity_poly.pdbx_strand_id
1 'polypeptide(L)'
;MINLFFEGGVLFMSIISIFLVMTGVSFYLHSDKLKTYGNLALSTGILGSLIGLYSAFIIIQEVGNASPSVLAGGLRVALICTMYGVLVYIISRILYLFR
;
A
#
# COMPACT_ATOMS: atom_id res chain seq x y z
N MET A 1 6.40 -11.25 8.49
CA MET A 1 5.78 -9.95 8.13
C MET A 1 6.79 -8.95 7.58
N ILE A 2 7.99 -8.82 8.16
CA ILE A 2 9.06 -7.94 7.64
C ILE A 2 9.43 -8.25 6.18
N ASN A 3 9.47 -9.53 5.79
CA ASN A 3 9.73 -9.91 4.38
C ASN A 3 8.67 -9.38 3.41
N LEU A 4 7.38 -9.37 3.80
CA LEU A 4 6.31 -8.82 2.96
C LEU A 4 6.46 -7.30 2.80
N PHE A 5 6.94 -6.60 3.83
CA PHE A 5 7.20 -5.17 3.78
C PHE A 5 8.33 -4.84 2.79
N PHE A 6 9.41 -5.62 2.80
CA PHE A 6 10.51 -5.44 1.85
C PHE A 6 10.10 -5.83 0.42
N GLU A 7 9.33 -6.90 0.26
CA GLU A 7 8.81 -7.32 -1.04
C GLU A 7 7.86 -6.30 -1.65
N GLY A 8 6.98 -5.68 -0.86
CA GLY A 8 6.00 -4.69 -1.33
C GLY A 8 6.59 -3.32 -1.72
N GLY A 9 7.92 -3.16 -1.65
CA GLY A 9 8.60 -1.91 -1.97
C GLY A 9 8.71 -0.98 -0.77
N VAL A 10 9.95 -0.76 -0.32
CA VAL A 10 10.27 0.00 0.91
C VAL A 10 9.69 1.41 0.92
N LEU A 11 9.68 2.10 -0.23
CA LEU A 11 9.21 3.49 -0.33
C LEU A 11 7.70 3.60 -0.02
N PHE A 12 6.84 2.89 -0.76
CA PHE A 12 5.40 2.97 -0.56
C PHE A 12 4.98 2.40 0.79
N MET A 13 5.62 1.32 1.21
CA MET A 13 5.35 0.72 2.52
C MET A 13 5.69 1.66 3.67
N SER A 14 6.81 2.38 3.60
CA SER A 14 7.16 3.38 4.61
C SER A 14 6.14 4.52 4.68
N ILE A 15 5.66 5.00 3.52
CA ILE A 15 4.65 6.06 3.47
C ILE A 15 3.32 5.58 4.08
N ILE A 16 2.88 4.36 3.76
CA ILE A 16 1.66 3.77 4.34
C ILE A 16 1.80 3.61 5.86
N SER A 17 2.97 3.17 6.35
CA SER A 17 3.25 3.09 7.78
C SER A 17 3.23 4.45 8.48
N ILE A 18 3.72 5.52 7.83
CA ILE A 18 3.60 6.88 8.35
C ILE A 18 2.12 7.28 8.49
N PHE A 19 1.28 6.97 7.49
CA PHE A 19 -0.16 7.24 7.59
C PHE A 19 -0.85 6.41 8.67
N LEU A 20 -0.40 5.18 8.93
CA LEU A 20 -0.88 4.37 10.06
C LEU A 20 -0.57 5.05 11.40
N VAL A 21 0.66 5.53 11.59
CA VAL A 21 1.05 6.26 12.83
C VAL A 21 0.23 7.55 12.97
N MET A 22 0.08 8.33 11.89
CA MET A 22 -0.73 9.55 11.88
C MET A 22 -2.21 9.29 12.18
N THR A 23 -2.75 8.16 11.72
CA THR A 23 -4.10 7.71 12.06
C THR A 23 -4.18 7.43 13.57
N GLY A 24 -3.21 6.73 14.14
CA GLY A 24 -3.13 6.47 15.58
C GLY A 24 -3.03 7.75 16.41
N VAL A 25 -2.17 8.70 16.02
CA VAL A 25 -2.04 10.00 16.71
C VAL A 25 -3.34 10.81 16.61
N SER A 26 -3.97 10.84 15.44
CA SER A 26 -5.22 11.58 15.21
C SER A 26 -6.39 11.05 16.04
N PHE A 27 -6.40 9.74 16.33
CA PHE A 27 -7.38 9.16 17.24
C PHE A 27 -7.36 9.80 18.64
N TYR A 28 -6.18 10.20 19.14
CA TYR A 28 -6.04 10.86 20.43
C TYR A 28 -6.19 12.39 20.35
N LEU A 29 -5.68 13.02 19.29
CA LEU A 29 -5.57 14.48 19.20
C LEU A 29 -6.76 15.16 18.48
N HIS A 30 -7.18 14.68 17.31
CA HIS A 30 -8.17 15.34 16.45
C HIS A 30 -8.93 14.33 15.56
N SER A 31 -10.22 14.09 15.89
CA SER A 31 -11.06 13.06 15.25
C SER A 31 -11.25 13.24 13.74
N ASP A 32 -11.40 14.47 13.28
CA ASP A 32 -11.87 14.77 11.92
C ASP A 32 -10.89 14.34 10.83
N LYS A 33 -9.60 14.23 11.17
CA LYS A 33 -8.54 13.89 10.22
C LYS A 33 -8.32 12.39 10.03
N LEU A 34 -8.96 11.55 10.85
CA LEU A 34 -8.83 10.08 10.77
C LEU A 34 -9.16 9.57 9.36
N LYS A 35 -10.30 10.02 8.80
CA LYS A 35 -10.74 9.63 7.45
C LYS A 35 -9.73 10.03 6.38
N THR A 36 -9.15 11.22 6.50
CA THR A 36 -8.20 11.75 5.53
C THR A 36 -6.94 10.89 5.49
N TYR A 37 -6.36 10.55 6.64
CA TYR A 37 -5.16 9.69 6.68
C TYR A 37 -5.43 8.26 6.21
N GLY A 38 -6.60 7.71 6.51
CA GLY A 38 -7.04 6.42 5.97
C GLY A 38 -7.15 6.45 4.44
N ASN A 39 -7.78 7.48 3.88
CA ASN A 39 -7.91 7.65 2.43
C ASN A 39 -6.54 7.80 1.76
N LEU A 40 -5.65 8.60 2.34
CA LEU A 40 -4.29 8.79 1.82
C LEU A 40 -3.50 7.47 1.84
N ALA A 41 -3.59 6.67 2.91
CA ALA A 41 -2.96 5.36 2.97
C ALA A 41 -3.45 4.42 1.85
N LEU A 42 -4.77 4.41 1.59
CA LEU A 42 -5.36 3.64 0.50
C LEU A 42 -4.86 4.14 -0.87
N SER A 43 -4.92 5.45 -1.12
CA SER A 43 -4.46 6.04 -2.37
C SER A 43 -2.98 5.75 -2.63
N THR A 44 -2.12 5.86 -1.61
CA THR A 44 -0.71 5.49 -1.72
C THR A 44 -0.52 3.99 -1.98
N GLY A 45 -1.30 3.13 -1.35
CA GLY A 45 -1.29 1.68 -1.60
C GLY A 45 -1.62 1.35 -3.06
N ILE A 46 -2.66 1.98 -3.61
CA ILE A 46 -3.05 1.82 -5.02
C ILE A 46 -1.96 2.35 -5.95
N LEU A 47 -1.42 3.55 -5.68
CA LEU A 47 -0.34 4.14 -6.49
C LEU A 47 0.91 3.25 -6.52
N GLY A 48 1.36 2.74 -5.37
CA GLY A 48 2.50 1.82 -5.32
C GLY A 48 2.24 0.52 -6.09
N SER A 49 1.00 0.06 -6.11
CA SER A 49 0.59 -1.13 -6.87
C SER A 49 0.61 -0.90 -8.38
N LEU A 50 0.14 0.26 -8.83
CA LEU A 50 0.20 0.66 -10.24
C LEU A 50 1.65 0.79 -10.71
N ILE A 51 2.52 1.34 -9.88
CA ILE A 51 3.96 1.48 -10.19
C ILE A 51 4.62 0.10 -10.24
N GLY A 52 4.34 -0.79 -9.29
CA GLY A 52 4.87 -2.17 -9.30
C GLY A 52 4.45 -2.94 -10.54
N LEU A 53 3.19 -2.81 -10.95
CA LEU A 53 2.68 -3.43 -12.17
C LEU A 53 3.28 -2.81 -13.43
N TYR A 54 3.45 -1.49 -13.46
CA TYR A 54 4.11 -0.78 -14.57
C TYR A 54 5.55 -1.27 -14.77
N SER A 55 6.32 -1.41 -13.70
CA SER A 55 7.68 -1.97 -13.76
C SER A 55 7.68 -3.42 -14.27
N ALA A 56 6.72 -4.24 -13.84
CA ALA A 56 6.60 -5.62 -14.33
C ALA A 56 6.30 -5.68 -15.83
N PHE A 57 5.44 -4.80 -16.34
CA PHE A 57 5.12 -4.73 -17.76
C PHE A 57 6.26 -4.21 -18.62
N ILE A 58 7.09 -3.27 -18.13
CA ILE A 58 8.31 -2.85 -18.83
C ILE A 58 9.24 -4.04 -19.07
N ILE A 59 9.49 -4.84 -18.02
CA ILE A 59 10.38 -6.01 -18.11
C ILE A 59 9.85 -7.01 -19.14
N ILE A 60 8.53 -7.22 -19.17
CA ILE A 60 7.89 -8.09 -20.15
C ILE A 60 8.05 -7.55 -21.58
N GLN A 61 7.87 -6.25 -21.77
CA GLN A 61 8.01 -5.61 -23.07
C GLN A 61 9.45 -5.68 -23.61
N GLU A 62 10.46 -5.56 -22.75
CA GLU A 62 11.88 -5.65 -23.14
C GLU A 62 12.34 -7.08 -23.43
N VAL A 63 11.87 -8.07 -22.66
CA VAL A 63 12.34 -9.46 -22.79
C VAL A 63 11.61 -10.22 -23.91
N GLY A 64 10.43 -9.76 -24.34
CA GLY A 64 9.66 -10.31 -25.47
C GLY A 64 9.06 -11.70 -25.23
N ASN A 65 9.60 -12.48 -24.29
CA ASN A 65 9.09 -13.77 -23.85
C ASN A 65 8.72 -13.69 -22.35
N ALA A 66 7.48 -13.31 -22.08
CA ALA A 66 6.97 -13.14 -20.72
C ALA A 66 6.89 -14.49 -20.02
N SER A 67 7.88 -14.83 -19.18
CA SER A 67 7.71 -16.00 -18.31
C SER A 67 6.59 -15.69 -17.31
N PRO A 68 5.62 -16.59 -17.10
CA PRO A 68 4.56 -16.41 -16.11
C PRO A 68 5.10 -16.13 -14.70
N SER A 69 6.31 -16.62 -14.40
CA SER A 69 7.01 -16.39 -13.13
C SER A 69 7.39 -14.92 -12.89
N VAL A 70 7.81 -14.17 -13.92
CA VAL A 70 8.15 -12.74 -13.78
C VAL A 70 6.90 -11.91 -13.53
N LEU A 71 5.82 -12.19 -14.27
CA LEU A 71 4.53 -11.54 -14.08
C LEU A 71 3.99 -11.81 -12.67
N ALA A 72 4.05 -13.05 -12.20
CA ALA A 72 3.60 -13.44 -10.86
C ALA A 72 4.39 -12.72 -9.75
N GLY A 73 5.70 -12.51 -9.94
CA GLY A 73 6.54 -11.73 -9.03
C GLY A 73 6.10 -10.27 -8.95
N GLY A 74 5.96 -9.60 -10.08
CA GLY A 74 5.52 -8.18 -10.12
C GLY A 74 4.11 -7.98 -9.58
N LEU A 75 3.19 -8.90 -9.89
CA LEU A 75 1.82 -8.88 -9.39
C LEU A 75 1.76 -9.08 -7.87
N ARG A 76 2.58 -9.99 -7.33
CA ARG A 76 2.69 -10.21 -5.88
C ARG A 76 3.07 -8.91 -5.16
N VAL A 77 4.11 -8.22 -5.64
CA VAL A 77 4.55 -6.94 -5.05
C VAL A 77 3.43 -5.90 -5.07
N ALA A 78 2.75 -5.76 -6.20
CA ALA A 78 1.62 -4.84 -6.34
C ALA A 78 0.49 -5.16 -5.35
N LEU A 79 0.09 -6.43 -5.25
CA LEU A 79 -1.00 -6.83 -4.36
C LEU A 79 -0.69 -6.60 -2.88
N ILE A 80 0.57 -6.82 -2.45
CA ILE A 80 0.97 -6.57 -1.07
C ILE A 80 0.82 -5.07 -0.73
N CYS A 81 1.20 -4.17 -1.64
CA CYS A 81 1.06 -2.72 -1.45
C CYS A 81 -0.40 -2.28 -1.30
N THR A 82 -1.30 -2.80 -2.14
CA THR A 82 -2.75 -2.54 -2.01
C THR A 82 -3.30 -3.10 -0.70
N MET A 83 -2.96 -4.34 -0.33
CA MET A 83 -3.40 -4.95 0.93
C MET A 83 -3.03 -4.10 2.13
N TYR A 84 -1.80 -3.58 2.17
CA TYR A 84 -1.33 -2.75 3.28
C TYR A 84 -2.11 -1.42 3.37
N GLY A 85 -2.31 -0.73 2.23
CA GLY A 85 -3.09 0.51 2.19
C GLY A 85 -4.55 0.30 2.61
N VAL A 86 -5.19 -0.77 2.16
CA VAL A 86 -6.56 -1.15 2.55
C VAL A 86 -6.63 -1.46 4.04
N LEU A 87 -5.64 -2.16 4.60
CA LEU A 87 -5.60 -2.48 6.03
C LEU A 87 -5.58 -1.21 6.87
N VAL A 88 -4.71 -0.24 6.55
CA VAL A 88 -4.65 1.05 7.26
C VAL A 88 -5.94 1.84 7.10
N TYR A 89 -6.56 1.82 5.91
CA TYR A 89 -7.85 2.46 5.67
C TYR A 89 -8.98 1.87 6.53
N ILE A 90 -9.06 0.54 6.61
CA ILE A 90 -10.05 -0.15 7.44
C ILE A 90 -9.86 0.22 8.91
N ILE A 91 -8.62 0.20 9.40
CA ILE A 91 -8.28 0.62 10.77
C ILE A 91 -8.75 2.06 11.01
N SER A 92 -8.45 2.98 10.10
CA SER A 92 -8.90 4.38 10.19
C SER A 92 -10.43 4.49 10.27
N ARG A 93 -11.17 3.75 9.43
CA ARG A 93 -12.65 3.77 9.42
C ARG A 93 -13.24 3.20 10.71
N ILE A 94 -12.65 2.12 11.23
CA ILE A 94 -13.07 1.51 12.50
C ILE A 94 -12.81 2.49 13.65
N LEU A 95 -11.61 3.09 13.72
CA LEU A 95 -11.27 4.08 14.75
C LEU A 95 -12.17 5.31 14.71
N TYR A 96 -12.54 5.76 13.51
CA TYR A 96 -13.52 6.85 13.36
C TYR A 96 -14.93 6.43 13.82
N LEU A 97 -15.33 5.16 13.65
CA LEU A 97 -16.65 4.69 14.09
C LEU A 97 -16.77 4.60 15.62
N PHE A 98 -15.69 4.27 16.32
CA PHE A 98 -15.66 4.16 17.78
C PHE A 98 -15.55 5.50 18.52
N ARG A 99 -15.46 6.63 17.80
CA ARG A 99 -15.28 7.98 18.36
C ARG A 99 -16.44 8.87 17.97
#